data_AF-W4K9V0-F1
#
_entry.id   AF-W4K9V0-F1
#
_cell.length_a   1.000
_cell.length_b   1.000
_cell.length_c   1.000
_cell.angle_alpha   90.00
_cell.angle_beta   90.00
_cell.angle_gamma   90.00
#
_symmetry.space_group_name_H-M   'P 1'
#
loop_
_entity.id
_entity.type
_entity.pdbx_description
1 polymer ?
#
loop_
_entity_poly.entity_id
_entity_poly.type
_entity_poly.pdbx_seq_one_letter_code
_entity_poly.pdbx_strand_id
1 'polypeptide(L)'
;MNAPLQNLAISLGVMQIARKIPFDDPQVLQYVRIGYVASQVILLAVYYFTSLKIKRKNDQTILKYGATPSPSSQDPGQLVTTTVRDYDLTETSKLVRAAYTSIAMMAFLHLYLKYTQPLFVQAIMGIKGLYEAKTVKIHILGQAAEGDLKRPFKGPAGMFGASASPQTDKAAIDEAEKRIGSKKEE
;
A
#
# COMPACT_ATOMS: atom_id res chain seq x y z
N MET A 1 -21.00 2.05 4.31
CA MET A 1 -20.87 1.97 2.84
C MET A 1 -19.79 0.96 2.50
N ASN A 2 -19.98 0.11 1.48
CA ASN A 2 -18.95 -0.83 1.06
C ASN A 2 -17.74 -0.06 0.48
N ALA A 3 -16.50 -0.41 0.89
CA ALA A 3 -15.29 0.33 0.55
C ALA A 3 -15.07 0.54 -0.98
N PRO A 4 -15.41 -0.41 -1.87
CA PRO A 4 -15.35 -0.21 -3.32
C PRO A 4 -16.28 0.90 -3.83
N LEU A 5 -17.50 1.01 -3.27
CA LEU A 5 -18.46 2.04 -3.67
C LEU A 5 -18.01 3.44 -3.24
N GLN A 6 -17.43 3.55 -2.04
CA GLN A 6 -16.84 4.80 -1.56
C GLN A 6 -15.63 5.21 -2.42
N ASN A 7 -14.77 4.26 -2.79
CA ASN A 7 -13.62 4.53 -3.66
C ASN A 7 -14.05 5.00 -5.06
N LEU A 8 -15.09 4.39 -5.62
CA LEU A 8 -15.67 4.80 -6.90
C LEU A 8 -16.32 6.18 -6.82
N ALA A 9 -17.10 6.46 -5.77
CA ALA A 9 -17.73 7.77 -5.60
C ALA A 9 -16.68 8.89 -5.47
N ILE A 10 -15.62 8.65 -4.71
CA ILE A 10 -14.53 9.62 -4.56
C ILE A 10 -13.76 9.81 -5.88
N SER A 11 -13.43 8.73 -6.59
CA SER A 11 -12.70 8.86 -7.86
C SER A 11 -13.52 9.60 -8.93
N LEU A 12 -14.82 9.32 -9.02
CA LEU A 12 -15.74 10.04 -9.91
C LEU A 12 -15.86 11.52 -9.50
N GLY A 13 -16.03 11.82 -8.21
CA GLY A 13 -16.09 13.19 -7.71
C GLY A 13 -14.83 13.99 -8.03
N VAL A 14 -13.65 13.42 -7.76
CA VAL A 14 -12.35 14.05 -8.06
C VAL A 14 -12.19 14.28 -9.57
N MET A 15 -12.63 13.33 -10.41
CA MET A 15 -12.56 13.47 -11.87
C MET A 15 -13.49 14.58 -12.39
N GLN A 16 -14.69 14.75 -11.81
CA GLN A 16 -15.58 15.85 -12.20
C GLN A 16 -15.01 17.22 -11.84
N ILE A 17 -14.33 17.32 -10.69
CA ILE A 17 -13.62 18.54 -10.30
C ILE A 17 -12.45 18.79 -11.26
N ALA A 18 -11.66 17.76 -11.57
CA ALA A 18 -10.52 17.89 -12.47
C ALA A 18 -10.93 18.47 -13.83
N ARG A 19 -12.07 18.03 -14.40
CA ARG A 19 -12.57 18.57 -15.68
C ARG A 19 -12.91 20.06 -15.67
N LYS A 20 -13.14 20.65 -14.48
CA LYS A 20 -13.44 22.08 -14.33
C LYS A 20 -12.20 22.95 -14.10
N ILE A 21 -11.02 22.35 -13.96
CA ILE A 21 -9.77 23.08 -13.75
C ILE A 21 -9.19 23.50 -15.11
N PRO A 22 -8.88 24.79 -15.32
CA PRO A 22 -8.27 25.26 -16.56
C PRO A 22 -6.76 24.95 -16.55
N PHE A 23 -6.39 23.72 -16.92
CA PHE A 23 -4.98 23.29 -16.93
C PHE A 23 -4.12 23.96 -18.03
N ASP A 24 -4.76 24.64 -18.98
CA ASP A 24 -4.07 25.39 -20.04
C ASP A 24 -3.57 26.75 -19.55
N ASP A 25 -4.11 27.26 -18.44
CA ASP A 25 -3.58 28.46 -17.77
C ASP A 25 -2.22 28.11 -17.11
N PRO A 26 -1.11 28.77 -17.52
CA PRO A 26 0.22 28.48 -16.98
C PRO A 26 0.32 28.65 -15.45
N GLN A 27 -0.42 29.61 -14.88
CA GLN A 27 -0.41 29.87 -13.45
C GLN A 27 -1.14 28.76 -12.68
N VAL A 28 -2.30 28.34 -13.17
CA VAL A 28 -3.07 27.23 -12.59
C VAL A 28 -2.28 25.92 -12.68
N LEU A 29 -1.66 25.65 -13.83
CA LEU A 29 -0.83 24.48 -14.01
C LEU A 29 0.37 24.47 -13.05
N GLN A 30 0.98 25.63 -12.80
CA GLN A 30 2.07 25.74 -11.84
C GLN A 30 1.60 25.43 -10.41
N TYR A 31 0.43 25.92 -9.99
CA TYR A 31 -0.13 25.57 -8.68
C TYR A 31 -0.44 24.07 -8.56
N VAL A 32 -0.98 23.44 -9.61
CA VAL A 32 -1.22 21.99 -9.62
C VAL A 32 0.08 21.20 -9.47
N ARG A 33 1.16 21.62 -10.15
CA ARG A 33 2.48 21.00 -10.01
C ARG A 33 3.02 21.12 -8.59
N ILE A 34 2.93 22.32 -8.00
CA ILE A 34 3.35 22.55 -6.61
C ILE A 34 2.53 21.69 -5.66
N GLY A 35 1.20 21.64 -5.83
CA GLY A 35 0.30 20.81 -5.02
C GLY A 35 0.64 19.32 -5.13
N TYR A 36 0.92 18.83 -6.33
CA TYR A 36 1.39 17.46 -6.53
C TYR A 36 2.70 17.20 -5.80
N VAL A 37 3.74 18.01 -6.01
CA VAL A 37 5.04 17.83 -5.36
C VAL A 37 4.90 17.87 -3.83
N ALA A 38 4.14 18.83 -3.30
CA ALA A 38 3.86 18.93 -1.87
C ALA A 38 3.17 17.66 -1.34
N SER A 39 2.17 17.12 -2.06
CA SER A 39 1.50 15.88 -1.68
C SER A 39 2.45 14.68 -1.64
N GLN A 40 3.39 14.57 -2.59
CA GLN A 40 4.37 13.49 -2.63
C GLN A 40 5.37 13.60 -1.47
N VAL A 41 5.82 14.81 -1.17
CA VAL A 41 6.70 15.08 -0.02
C VAL A 41 6.01 14.70 1.29
N ILE A 42 4.75 15.12 1.48
CA ILE A 42 3.97 14.75 2.67
C ILE A 42 3.83 13.23 2.78
N LEU A 43 3.47 12.56 1.69
CA LEU A 43 3.29 11.11 1.65
C LEU A 43 4.59 10.38 2.05
N LEU A 44 5.72 10.74 1.44
CA LEU A 44 7.02 10.14 1.75
C LEU A 44 7.47 10.46 3.18
N ALA A 45 7.25 11.69 3.66
CA ALA A 45 7.57 12.08 5.02
C ALA A 45 6.78 11.26 6.05
N VAL A 46 5.49 11.02 5.80
CA VAL A 46 4.66 10.21 6.70
C VAL A 46 5.08 8.74 6.68
N TYR A 47 5.44 8.16 5.53
CA TYR A 47 5.98 6.79 5.48
C TYR A 47 7.34 6.67 6.18
N TYR A 48 8.20 7.67 6.03
CA TYR A 48 9.47 7.73 6.76
C TYR A 48 9.23 7.80 8.27
N PHE A 49 8.34 8.70 8.73
CA PHE A 49 7.99 8.84 10.13
C PHE A 49 7.31 7.58 10.70
N THR A 50 6.48 6.91 9.91
CA THR A 50 5.88 5.61 10.24
C THR A 50 6.96 4.56 10.47
N SER A 51 7.96 4.49 9.60
CA SER A 51 9.11 3.59 9.73
C SER A 51 9.92 3.87 11.01
N LEU A 52 10.12 5.14 11.37
CA LEU A 52 10.76 5.52 12.62
C LEU A 52 9.96 5.07 13.84
N LYS A 53 8.63 5.26 13.84
CA LYS A 53 7.77 4.80 14.94
C LYS A 53 7.80 3.28 15.10
N ILE A 54 7.77 2.52 14.00
CA ILE A 54 7.87 1.05 14.04
C ILE A 54 9.19 0.61 14.66
N LYS A 55 10.31 1.20 14.20
CA LYS A 55 11.66 0.91 14.75
C LYS A 55 11.76 1.23 16.23
N ARG A 56 11.21 2.37 16.66
CA ARG A 56 11.19 2.78 18.08
C ARG A 56 10.33 1.87 18.94
N LYS A 57 9.16 1.43 18.45
CA LYS A 57 8.30 0.49 19.17
C LYS A 57 8.95 -0.88 19.34
N ASN A 58 9.75 -1.31 18.34
CA ASN A 58 10.58 -2.51 18.38
C ASN A 58 9.83 -3.80 18.77
N ASP A 59 8.59 -3.98 18.31
CA ASP A 59 7.75 -5.12 18.66
C ASP A 59 8.30 -6.45 18.08
N GLN A 60 8.86 -7.29 18.95
CA GLN A 60 9.47 -8.58 18.59
C GLN A 60 8.48 -9.75 18.62
N THR A 61 7.18 -9.50 18.75
CA THR A 61 6.17 -10.57 18.74
C THR A 61 6.28 -11.37 17.44
N ILE A 62 6.41 -12.69 17.56
CA ILE A 62 6.60 -13.59 16.41
C ILE A 62 5.29 -13.69 15.63
N LEU A 63 5.38 -13.51 14.32
CA LEU A 63 4.31 -13.66 13.36
C LEU A 63 4.68 -14.78 12.38
N LYS A 64 3.81 -15.80 12.29
CA LYS A 64 3.91 -16.90 11.34
C LYS A 64 2.73 -16.87 10.38
N TYR A 65 2.99 -16.91 9.07
CA TYR A 65 1.94 -16.97 8.05
C TYR A 65 2.46 -17.62 6.77
N GLY A 66 1.56 -18.19 5.96
CA GLY A 66 1.92 -18.71 4.64
C GLY A 66 2.21 -17.57 3.66
N ALA A 67 3.35 -17.62 2.97
CA ALA A 67 3.68 -16.62 1.94
C ALA A 67 2.55 -16.53 0.89
N THR A 68 2.21 -15.30 0.49
CA THR A 68 1.37 -15.09 -0.68
C THR A 68 2.12 -15.62 -1.92
N PRO A 69 1.55 -16.54 -2.71
CA PRO A 69 2.24 -17.08 -3.88
C PRO A 69 2.63 -15.93 -4.82
N SER A 70 3.90 -15.87 -5.22
CA SER A 70 4.32 -14.97 -6.29
C SER A 70 3.65 -15.44 -7.58
N PRO A 71 3.16 -14.54 -8.45
CA PRO A 71 2.64 -14.91 -9.78
C PRO A 71 3.65 -15.72 -10.63
N SER A 72 4.94 -15.66 -10.26
CA SER A 72 6.04 -16.33 -10.93
C SER A 72 6.51 -17.62 -10.23
N SER A 73 5.91 -18.02 -9.10
CA SER A 73 6.30 -19.23 -8.36
C SER A 73 5.12 -20.20 -8.23
N GLN A 74 5.27 -21.42 -8.74
CA GLN A 74 4.32 -22.53 -8.53
C GLN A 74 4.49 -23.23 -7.16
N ASP A 75 5.43 -22.75 -6.32
CA ASP A 75 5.66 -23.34 -5.00
C ASP A 75 4.57 -22.95 -3.99
N PRO A 76 3.88 -23.91 -3.36
CA PRO A 76 2.90 -23.64 -2.34
C PRO A 76 3.58 -23.11 -1.07
N GLY A 77 3.46 -21.79 -0.87
CA GLY A 77 3.47 -21.11 0.44
C GLY A 77 4.66 -21.42 1.35
N GLN A 78 5.81 -20.79 1.12
CA GLN A 78 6.89 -20.77 2.10
C GLN A 78 6.37 -20.17 3.43
N LEU A 79 6.47 -20.88 4.54
CA LEU A 79 6.12 -20.34 5.86
C LEU A 79 7.04 -19.18 6.18
N VAL A 80 6.47 -17.98 6.30
CA VAL A 80 7.21 -16.79 6.71
C VAL A 80 7.10 -16.69 8.22
N THR A 81 8.24 -16.87 8.89
CA THR A 81 8.40 -16.50 10.30
C THR A 81 9.10 -15.16 10.36
N THR A 82 8.46 -14.16 10.97
CA THR A 82 8.98 -12.81 11.10
C THR A 82 8.54 -12.20 12.43
N THR A 83 8.96 -10.97 12.72
CA THR A 83 8.45 -10.20 13.87
C THR A 83 7.42 -9.18 13.40
N VAL A 84 6.55 -8.71 14.31
CA VAL A 84 5.61 -7.61 14.02
C VAL A 84 6.35 -6.37 13.49
N ARG A 85 7.50 -6.03 14.09
CA ARG A 85 8.35 -4.93 13.62
C ARG A 85 8.77 -5.12 12.16
N ASP A 86 9.37 -6.27 11.84
CA ASP A 86 9.96 -6.50 10.52
C ASP A 86 8.88 -6.65 9.44
N TYR A 87 7.73 -7.23 9.81
CA TYR A 87 6.54 -7.27 8.96
C TYR A 87 6.06 -5.85 8.61
N ASP A 88 5.83 -4.99 9.60
CA ASP A 88 5.33 -3.64 9.37
C ASP A 88 6.33 -2.76 8.59
N LEU A 89 7.63 -2.93 8.82
CA LEU A 89 8.68 -2.28 8.03
C LEU A 89 8.67 -2.74 6.57
N THR A 90 8.44 -4.04 6.35
CA THR A 90 8.32 -4.59 4.99
C THR A 90 7.10 -4.04 4.27
N GLU A 91 5.94 -3.99 4.94
CA GLU A 91 4.72 -3.40 4.38
C GLU A 91 4.88 -1.90 4.09
N THR A 92 5.52 -1.15 4.99
CA THR A 92 5.82 0.27 4.76
C THR A 92 6.80 0.46 3.59
N SER A 93 7.77 -0.44 3.44
CA SER A 93 8.72 -0.41 2.32
C SER A 93 8.05 -0.68 0.98
N LYS A 94 7.03 -1.56 0.92
CA LYS A 94 6.22 -1.77 -0.28
C LYS A 94 5.50 -0.48 -0.69
N LEU A 95 4.92 0.25 0.27
CA LEU A 95 4.26 1.53 0.02
C LEU A 95 5.24 2.59 -0.51
N VAL A 96 6.44 2.68 0.07
CA VAL A 96 7.49 3.61 -0.39
C VAL A 96 7.93 3.28 -1.82
N ARG A 97 8.16 2.00 -2.14
CA ARG A 97 8.50 1.57 -3.50
C ARG A 97 7.40 1.91 -4.49
N ALA A 98 6.13 1.63 -4.14
CA ALA A 98 4.98 1.99 -4.96
C ALA A 98 4.90 3.50 -5.21
N ALA A 99 5.16 4.32 -4.19
CA ALA A 99 5.22 5.77 -4.33
C ALA A 99 6.30 6.22 -5.31
N TYR A 100 7.53 5.70 -5.21
CA TYR A 100 8.60 6.03 -6.15
C TYR A 100 8.29 5.61 -7.60
N THR A 101 7.77 4.38 -7.79
CA THR A 101 7.32 3.93 -9.12
C THR A 101 6.25 4.85 -9.68
N SER A 102 5.31 5.28 -8.84
CA SER A 102 4.26 6.20 -9.23
C SER A 102 4.79 7.60 -9.58
N ILE A 103 5.74 8.12 -8.82
CA ILE A 103 6.37 9.42 -9.11
C ILE A 103 7.14 9.37 -10.42
N ALA A 104 7.88 8.28 -10.67
CA ALA A 104 8.61 8.08 -11.92
C ALA A 104 7.66 8.00 -13.13
N MET A 105 6.57 7.23 -13.01
CA MET A 105 5.52 7.17 -14.04
C MET A 105 4.89 8.54 -14.27
N MET A 106 4.56 9.28 -13.21
CA MET A 106 3.95 10.60 -13.34
C MET A 106 4.90 11.63 -13.95
N ALA A 107 6.19 11.58 -13.59
CA ALA A 107 7.21 12.41 -14.22
C ALA A 107 7.27 12.15 -15.73
N PHE A 108 7.24 10.89 -16.17
CA PHE A 108 7.17 10.55 -17.59
C PHE A 108 5.89 11.09 -18.25
N LEU A 109 4.71 10.78 -17.70
CA LEU A 109 3.43 11.23 -18.29
C LEU A 109 3.32 12.76 -18.39
N HIS A 110 3.72 13.48 -17.35
CA HIS A 110 3.57 14.93 -17.30
C HIS A 110 4.67 15.68 -18.07
N LEU A 111 5.94 15.27 -17.93
CA LEU A 111 7.05 15.98 -18.57
C LEU A 111 7.20 15.61 -20.04
N TYR A 112 7.05 14.32 -20.38
CA TYR A 112 7.21 13.82 -21.74
C TYR A 112 5.88 13.85 -22.52
N LEU A 113 4.83 13.20 -22.02
CA LEU A 113 3.53 13.12 -22.73
C LEU A 113 2.62 14.33 -22.52
N LYS A 114 3.03 15.32 -21.71
CA LYS A 114 2.25 16.52 -21.38
C LYS A 114 0.87 16.23 -20.79
N TYR A 115 0.71 15.07 -20.15
CA TYR A 115 -0.57 14.70 -19.54
C TYR A 115 -0.67 15.30 -18.13
N THR A 116 -1.44 16.39 -17.99
CA THR A 116 -1.48 17.24 -16.79
C THR A 116 -2.56 16.86 -15.78
N GLN A 117 -3.75 16.45 -16.25
CA GLN A 117 -4.89 16.09 -15.39
C GLN A 117 -4.56 15.05 -14.30
N PRO A 118 -3.74 14.01 -14.56
CA PRO A 118 -3.40 13.01 -13.56
C PRO A 118 -2.67 13.57 -12.34
N LEU A 119 -1.93 14.69 -12.46
CA LEU A 119 -1.25 15.32 -11.32
C LEU A 119 -2.23 15.71 -10.21
N PHE A 120 -3.33 16.35 -10.59
CA PHE A 120 -4.35 16.79 -9.64
C PHE A 120 -5.04 15.61 -8.96
N VAL A 121 -5.46 14.63 -9.77
CA VAL A 121 -6.13 13.42 -9.26
C VAL A 121 -5.20 12.65 -8.32
N GLN A 122 -3.93 12.45 -8.70
CA GLN A 122 -2.96 11.77 -7.86
C GLN A 122 -2.62 12.53 -6.59
N ALA A 123 -2.58 13.86 -6.62
CA ALA A 123 -2.31 14.63 -5.42
C ALA A 123 -3.37 14.35 -4.35
N ILE A 124 -4.64 14.33 -4.73
CA ILE A 124 -5.76 14.04 -3.80
C ILE A 124 -5.78 12.56 -3.42
N MET A 125 -5.69 11.67 -4.41
CA MET A 125 -5.78 10.22 -4.17
C MET A 125 -4.58 9.68 -3.39
N GLY A 126 -3.40 10.29 -3.55
CA GLY A 126 -2.21 9.95 -2.76
C GLY A 126 -2.42 10.24 -1.27
N ILE A 127 -2.98 11.41 -0.94
CA ILE A 127 -3.32 11.75 0.45
C ILE A 127 -4.41 10.81 0.98
N LYS A 128 -5.44 10.48 0.19
CA LYS A 128 -6.43 9.47 0.60
C LYS A 128 -5.77 8.11 0.88
N GLY A 129 -4.90 7.65 -0.02
CA GLY A 129 -4.17 6.39 0.12
C GLY A 129 -3.30 6.35 1.37
N LEU A 130 -2.77 7.50 1.80
CA LEU A 130 -2.04 7.63 3.05
C LEU A 130 -2.91 7.32 4.28
N TYR A 131 -4.15 7.82 4.31
CA TYR A 131 -5.12 7.51 5.39
C TYR A 131 -5.62 6.07 5.34
N GLU A 132 -5.54 5.41 4.19
CA GLU A 132 -5.93 4.02 4.02
C GLU A 132 -4.80 3.03 4.33
N ALA A 133 -3.54 3.48 4.31
CA ALA A 133 -2.38 2.66 4.60
C ALA A 133 -2.44 2.08 6.01
N LYS A 134 -2.44 0.74 6.10
CA LYS A 134 -2.63 0.02 7.37
C LYS A 134 -1.54 0.31 8.40
N THR A 135 -0.28 0.43 7.96
CA THR A 135 0.83 0.79 8.85
C THR A 135 0.70 2.22 9.39
N VAL A 136 0.18 3.16 8.58
CA VAL A 136 -0.11 4.54 9.02
C VAL A 136 -1.25 4.55 10.03
N LYS A 137 -2.34 3.82 9.76
CA LYS A 137 -3.47 3.68 10.70
C LYS A 137 -3.03 3.18 12.08
N ILE A 138 -2.20 2.15 12.12
CA ILE A 138 -1.74 1.55 13.38
C ILE A 138 -0.75 2.46 14.11
N HIS A 139 0.29 2.96 13.42
CA HIS A 139 1.41 3.62 14.10
C HIS A 139 1.27 5.14 14.20
N ILE A 140 0.61 5.78 13.24
CA ILE A 140 0.38 7.23 13.24
C ILE A 140 -0.97 7.56 13.87
N LEU A 141 -2.04 6.92 13.41
CA LEU A 141 -3.41 7.19 13.89
C LEU A 141 -3.79 6.40 15.16
N GLY A 142 -2.93 5.51 15.64
CA GLY A 142 -3.11 4.79 16.91
C GLY A 142 -4.23 3.74 16.91
N GLN A 143 -4.67 3.29 15.74
CA GLN A 143 -5.73 2.27 15.65
C GLN A 143 -5.22 0.90 16.11
N ALA A 144 -6.07 0.16 16.83
CA ALA A 144 -5.77 -1.19 17.28
C ALA A 144 -5.57 -2.13 16.07
N ALA A 145 -4.64 -3.07 16.19
CA ALA A 145 -4.32 -4.04 15.14
C ALA A 145 -5.30 -5.22 15.12
N GLU A 146 -6.58 -4.90 15.00
CA GLU A 146 -7.71 -5.84 15.03
C GLU A 146 -8.53 -5.74 13.74
N GLY A 147 -9.41 -6.71 13.49
CA GLY A 147 -10.23 -6.75 12.27
C GLY A 147 -9.39 -6.67 11.00
N ASP A 148 -9.62 -5.65 10.16
CA ASP A 148 -8.92 -5.43 8.89
C ASP A 148 -7.44 -4.99 9.05
N LEU A 149 -7.08 -4.54 10.26
CA LEU A 149 -5.71 -4.16 10.65
C LEU A 149 -4.97 -5.30 11.36
N LYS A 150 -5.60 -6.47 11.51
CA LYS A 150 -4.92 -7.65 12.01
C LYS A 150 -3.82 -8.08 11.03
N ARG A 151 -2.64 -8.41 11.58
CA ARG A 151 -1.51 -8.93 10.83
C ARG A 151 -1.62 -10.46 10.64
N PRO A 152 -1.12 -11.01 9.52
CA PRO A 152 -0.68 -10.29 8.33
C PRO A 152 -1.87 -9.60 7.66
N PHE A 153 -1.63 -8.43 7.08
CA PHE A 153 -2.66 -7.65 6.43
C PHE A 153 -3.24 -8.41 5.23
N LYS A 154 -4.57 -8.49 5.18
CA LYS A 154 -5.27 -8.86 3.94
C LYS A 154 -4.92 -7.86 2.85
N GLY A 155 -4.55 -8.35 1.66
CA GLY A 155 -4.26 -7.52 0.50
C GLY A 155 -5.50 -6.74 0.04
N PRO A 156 -5.35 -5.66 -0.74
CA PRO A 156 -6.49 -5.02 -1.37
C PRO A 156 -7.21 -6.06 -2.25
N ALA A 157 -8.54 -6.17 -2.09
CA ALA A 157 -9.33 -6.98 -2.99
C ALA A 157 -9.17 -6.40 -4.40
N GLY A 158 -8.51 -7.14 -5.30
CA GLY A 158 -8.36 -6.72 -6.67
C GLY A 158 -9.72 -6.50 -7.32
N MET A 159 -9.83 -5.49 -8.18
CA MET A 159 -11.05 -5.17 -8.93
C MET A 159 -11.52 -6.33 -9.84
N PHE A 160 -10.70 -7.38 -9.98
CA PHE A 160 -10.93 -8.61 -10.76
C PHE A 160 -10.72 -9.90 -9.92
N GLY A 161 -11.17 -9.92 -8.67
CA GLY A 161 -11.42 -11.17 -7.91
C GLY A 161 -10.20 -12.00 -7.47
N ALA A 162 -9.01 -11.77 -8.02
CA ALA A 162 -7.79 -12.40 -7.52
C ALA A 162 -7.29 -11.65 -6.27
N SER A 163 -7.67 -12.13 -5.09
CA SER A 163 -7.16 -11.61 -3.83
C SER A 163 -5.73 -12.12 -3.58
N ALA A 164 -4.73 -11.24 -3.70
CA ALA A 164 -3.36 -11.52 -3.26
C ALA A 164 -3.26 -11.37 -1.73
N SER A 165 -4.02 -12.19 -0.99
CA SER A 165 -4.03 -12.18 0.47
C SER A 165 -3.06 -13.25 1.00
N PRO A 166 -2.25 -12.95 2.03
CA PRO A 166 -1.48 -13.98 2.73
C PRO A 166 -2.40 -15.02 3.35
N GLN A 167 -2.01 -16.30 3.28
CA GLN A 167 -2.76 -17.41 3.88
C GLN A 167 -2.51 -17.46 5.39
N THR A 168 -3.57 -17.36 6.19
CA THR A 168 -3.51 -17.25 7.65
C THR A 168 -4.18 -18.39 8.40
N ASP A 169 -4.75 -19.36 7.69
CA ASP A 169 -5.54 -20.41 8.29
C ASP A 169 -4.64 -21.45 8.96
N LYS A 170 -4.97 -21.85 10.19
CA LYS A 170 -4.18 -22.79 11.00
C LYS A 170 -3.94 -24.12 10.26
N ALA A 171 -4.94 -24.61 9.53
CA ALA A 171 -4.80 -25.80 8.68
C ALA A 171 -3.78 -25.61 7.54
N ALA A 172 -3.74 -24.43 6.91
CA ALA A 172 -2.76 -24.11 5.87
C ALA A 172 -1.35 -23.95 6.44
N ILE A 173 -1.23 -23.45 7.68
CA ILE A 173 0.04 -23.36 8.40
C ILE A 173 0.55 -24.75 8.80
N ASP A 174 -0.29 -25.62 9.35
CA ASP A 174 0.07 -26.98 9.79
C ASP A 174 0.43 -27.89 8.60
N GLU A 175 -0.22 -27.73 7.46
CA GLU A 175 0.09 -28.46 6.22
C GLU A 175 1.45 -28.03 5.63
N ALA A 176 1.77 -26.74 5.72
CA ALA A 176 3.07 -26.22 5.31
C ALA A 176 4.20 -26.66 6.27
N GLU A 177 3.95 -26.77 7.59
CA GLU A 177 4.94 -27.27 8.56
C GLU A 177 5.25 -28.77 8.34
N LYS A 178 4.25 -29.60 8.03
CA LYS A 178 4.44 -31.04 7.76
C LYS A 178 5.29 -31.32 6.52
N ARG A 179 5.13 -30.54 5.44
CA ARG A 179 5.91 -30.72 4.20
C ARG A 179 7.39 -30.34 4.33
N ILE A 180 7.73 -29.46 5.27
CA ILE A 180 9.12 -29.09 5.58
C ILE A 180 9.80 -30.19 6.39
N GLY A 181 9.07 -30.87 7.30
CA GLY A 181 9.59 -32.02 8.05
C GLY A 181 9.97 -33.19 7.13
N SER A 182 9.14 -33.52 6.15
CA SER A 182 9.41 -34.59 5.19
C SER A 182 10.59 -34.32 4.24
N LYS A 183 10.98 -33.06 4.02
CA LYS A 183 12.15 -32.70 3.20
C LYS A 183 13.48 -32.73 3.97
N LYS A 184 13.46 -32.92 5.29
CA LYS A 184 14.67 -33.04 6.13
C LYS A 184 15.04 -34.50 6.45
N GLU A 185 14.19 -35.46 6.09
CA GLU A 185 14.40 -36.91 6.33
C GLU A 185 14.83 -37.69 5.07
N GLU A 186 15.03 -37.01 3.95
CA GLU A 186 15.75 -37.50 2.75
C GLU A 186 17.17 -36.93 2.70
#